data_AF-A0A6B3F327-F1
#
_entry.id   AF-A0A6B3F327-F1
#
_cell.length_a   1.000
_cell.length_b   1.000
_cell.length_c   1.000
_cell.angle_alpha   90.00
_cell.angle_beta   90.00
_cell.angle_gamma   90.00
#
_symmetry.space_group_name_H-M   'P 1'
#
loop_
_entity.id
_entity.type
_entity.pdbx_description
1 polymer ?
#
loop_
_entity_poly.entity_id
_entity_poly.type
_entity_poly.pdbx_seq_one_letter_code
_entity_poly.pdbx_strand_id
1 'polypeptide(L)'
;EHDRLAREVDEHRYRYYVNDQPVVSDAQFDELLRRLTALEEEHPQLRTPDSPTQKVAGDYQQFTPFASVEHRERMLSLDNVFDDEGLAAWAERLAKE
;
A
#
# COMPACT_ATOMS: atom_id res chain seq x y z
N GLU A 1 -7.51 8.21 -15.21
CA GLU A 1 -8.06 7.70 -13.94
C GLU A 1 -6.96 7.16 -13.03
N HIS A 2 -6.20 6.17 -13.49
CA HIS A 2 -5.03 5.62 -12.79
C HIS A 2 -4.12 6.68 -12.15
N ASP A 3 -3.60 7.61 -12.95
CA ASP A 3 -2.67 8.64 -12.45
C ASP A 3 -3.29 9.58 -11.42
N ARG A 4 -4.62 9.71 -11.40
CA ARG A 4 -5.32 10.49 -10.37
C ARG A 4 -5.34 9.72 -9.06
N LEU A 5 -5.77 8.46 -9.10
CA LEU A 5 -5.82 7.58 -7.92
C LEU A 5 -4.43 7.37 -7.32
N ALA A 6 -3.41 7.13 -8.14
CA ALA A 6 -2.04 6.95 -7.68
C ALA A 6 -1.54 8.19 -6.91
N ARG A 7 -1.79 9.40 -7.44
CA ARG A 7 -1.44 10.66 -6.77
C ARG A 7 -2.21 10.87 -5.45
N GLU A 8 -3.50 10.53 -5.44
CA GLU A 8 -4.35 10.68 -4.25
C GLU A 8 -3.90 9.74 -3.13
N VAL A 9 -3.59 8.48 -3.45
CA VAL A 9 -3.03 7.50 -2.51
C VAL A 9 -1.68 7.98 -1.97
N ASP A 10 -0.78 8.47 -2.83
CA ASP A 10 0.53 8.98 -2.39
C ASP A 10 0.40 10.22 -1.50
N GLU A 11 -0.54 11.12 -1.80
CA GLU A 11 -0.81 12.30 -0.96
C GLU A 11 -1.30 11.90 0.43
N HIS A 12 -2.24 10.96 0.51
CA HIS A 12 -2.74 10.47 1.80
C HIS A 12 -1.66 9.75 2.60
N ARG A 13 -0.83 8.92 1.95
CA ARG A 13 0.33 8.30 2.60
C ARG A 13 1.31 9.34 3.13
N TYR A 14 1.64 10.37 2.34
CA TYR A 14 2.53 11.44 2.80
C TYR A 14 1.94 12.15 4.04
N ARG A 15 0.64 12.47 4.01
CA ARG A 15 -0.04 13.10 5.15
C ARG A 15 -0.04 12.21 6.40
N TYR A 16 -0.17 10.90 6.23
CA TYR A 16 -0.15 9.92 7.31
C TYR A 16 1.25 9.73 7.89
N TYR A 17 2.24 9.42 7.05
CA TYR A 17 3.59 9.03 7.50
C TYR A 17 4.53 10.20 7.78
N VAL A 18 4.37 11.34 7.10
CA VAL A 18 5.27 12.48 7.23
C VAL A 18 4.67 13.58 8.08
N ASN A 19 3.43 13.96 7.79
CA ASN A 19 2.83 15.13 8.44
C ASN A 19 2.09 14.80 9.74
N ASP A 20 1.82 13.52 10.01
CA ASP A 20 0.94 13.07 11.11
C ASP A 20 -0.42 13.81 11.10
N GLN A 21 -0.96 14.06 9.90
CA GLN A 21 -2.19 14.82 9.64
C GLN A 21 -3.07 14.12 8.60
N PRO A 22 -3.57 12.91 8.88
CA PRO A 22 -4.48 12.23 7.98
C PRO A 22 -5.77 13.04 7.79
N VAL A 23 -6.24 13.11 6.55
CA VAL A 23 -7.48 13.83 6.18
C VAL A 23 -8.60 12.90 5.72
N VAL A 24 -8.30 11.61 5.64
CA VAL A 24 -9.24 10.51 5.34
C VAL A 24 -9.07 9.45 6.42
N SER A 25 -10.13 8.69 6.69
CA SER A 25 -10.03 7.53 7.58
C SER A 25 -9.28 6.39 6.89
N ASP A 26 -8.77 5.45 7.70
CA ASP A 26 -8.09 4.24 7.19
C ASP A 26 -9.00 3.47 6.22
N ALA A 27 -10.30 3.35 6.51
CA ALA A 27 -11.25 2.68 5.63
C ALA A 27 -11.41 3.37 4.26
N GLN A 28 -11.39 4.71 4.22
CA GLN A 28 -11.44 5.46 2.97
C GLN A 28 -10.15 5.30 2.17
N PHE A 29 -9.00 5.30 2.86
CA PHE A 29 -7.71 5.03 2.24
C PHE A 29 -7.66 3.61 1.64
N ASP A 30 -8.14 2.60 2.37
CA ASP A 30 -8.21 1.22 1.90
C ASP A 30 -9.13 1.06 0.69
N GLU A 31 -10.22 1.83 0.60
CA GLU A 31 -11.07 1.87 -0.60
C GLU A 31 -10.35 2.45 -1.81
N LEU A 32 -9.63 3.56 -1.64
CA LEU A 32 -8.82 4.17 -2.71
C LEU A 32 -7.73 3.22 -3.20
N LEU A 33 -7.02 2.58 -2.28
CA LEU A 33 -5.95 1.64 -2.60
C LEU A 33 -6.49 0.40 -3.33
N ARG A 34 -7.60 -0.20 -2.86
CA ARG A 34 -8.24 -1.33 -3.55
C ARG A 34 -8.69 -0.95 -4.95
N ARG A 35 -9.26 0.24 -5.13
CA ARG A 35 -9.69 0.72 -6.46
C ARG A 35 -8.50 0.89 -7.40
N LEU A 36 -7.36 1.38 -6.92
CA LEU A 36 -6.13 1.47 -7.70
C LEU A 36 -5.61 0.08 -8.07
N THR A 37 -5.56 -0.85 -7.11
CA THR A 37 -5.14 -2.24 -7.36
C THR A 37 -6.02 -2.94 -8.38
N ALA A 38 -7.35 -2.85 -8.25
CA ALA A 38 -8.28 -3.44 -9.21
C ALA A 38 -8.07 -2.90 -10.64
N LEU A 39 -7.81 -1.59 -10.77
CA LEU A 39 -7.53 -0.97 -12.06
C LEU A 39 -6.23 -1.48 -12.69
N GLU A 40 -5.19 -1.72 -11.89
CA GLU A 40 -3.93 -2.30 -12.35
C GLU A 40 -4.06 -3.79 -12.70
N GLU A 41 -4.93 -4.53 -12.02
CA GLU A 41 -5.25 -5.92 -12.35
C GLU A 41 -6.01 -6.03 -13.68
N GLU A 42 -6.98 -5.15 -13.91
CA GLU A 42 -7.70 -5.05 -15.20
C GLU A 42 -6.80 -4.56 -16.34
N HIS A 43 -5.78 -3.77 -16.03
CA HIS A 43 -4.86 -3.18 -17.00
C HIS A 43 -3.39 -3.37 -16.58
N PRO A 44 -2.81 -4.56 -16.79
CA PRO A 44 -1.45 -4.88 -16.32
C PRO A 44 -0.36 -3.92 -16.80
N GLN A 45 -0.55 -3.27 -17.96
CA GLN A 45 0.36 -2.25 -18.49
C GLN A 45 0.46 -0.96 -17.64
N LEU A 46 -0.49 -0.74 -16.74
CA LEU A 46 -0.50 0.43 -15.84
C LEU A 46 0.31 0.18 -14.56
N ARG A 47 0.58 -1.09 -14.23
CA ARG A 47 1.35 -1.46 -13.04
C ARG A 47 2.82 -1.14 -13.25
N THR A 48 3.29 -0.05 -12.64
CA THR A 48 4.69 0.38 -12.68
C THR A 48 5.39 0.10 -11.35
N PRO A 49 6.72 -0.05 -11.33
CA PRO A 49 7.49 -0.15 -10.07
C PRO A 49 7.31 1.06 -9.15
N ASP A 50 6.98 2.22 -9.72
CA ASP A 50 6.75 3.45 -8.98
C ASP A 50 5.33 3.58 -8.42
N SER A 51 4.41 2.67 -8.78
CA SER A 51 3.04 2.72 -8.29
C SER A 51 2.98 2.58 -6.76
N PRO A 52 2.07 3.31 -6.08
CA PRO A 52 1.84 3.14 -4.65
C PRO A 52 1.52 1.69 -4.26
N THR A 53 0.92 0.90 -5.16
CA THR A 53 0.60 -0.52 -4.91
C THR A 53 1.84 -1.41 -4.83
N GLN A 54 2.99 -0.95 -5.36
CA GLN A 54 4.26 -1.69 -5.34
C GLN A 54 5.22 -1.21 -4.25
N LYS A 55 4.91 -0.07 -3.61
CA LYS A 55 5.76 0.56 -2.58
C LYS A 55 5.33 0.18 -1.18
N VAL A 56 6.29 -0.17 -0.35
CA VAL A 56 6.13 -0.24 1.10
C VAL A 56 6.12 1.18 1.65
N ALA A 57 5.34 1.42 2.71
CA ALA A 57 5.22 2.71 3.41
C ALA A 57 6.55 3.36 3.86
N GLY A 58 7.70 2.68 3.76
CA GLY A 58 9.00 3.12 4.24
C GLY A 58 9.73 4.17 3.39
N ASP A 59 9.25 4.53 2.19
CA ASP A 59 9.99 5.45 1.29
C ASP A 59 9.98 6.93 1.74
N TYR A 60 9.28 7.26 2.84
CA TYR A 60 9.23 8.62 3.39
C TYR A 60 10.41 8.99 4.31
N GLN A 61 11.42 8.12 4.44
CA GLN A 61 12.59 8.34 5.29
C GLN A 61 13.31 9.69 5.05
N GLN A 62 13.29 10.18 3.81
CA GLN A 62 13.89 11.46 3.42
C GLN A 62 13.21 12.70 4.02
N PHE A 63 12.03 12.56 4.61
CA PHE A 63 11.25 13.66 5.19
C PHE A 63 11.32 13.74 6.72
N THR A 64 12.07 12.86 7.36
CA THR A 64 12.20 12.85 8.82
C THR A 64 13.52 13.50 9.26
N PRO A 65 13.57 14.18 10.42
CA PRO A 65 14.82 14.74 10.95
C PRO A 65 15.76 13.66 11.52
N PHE A 66 15.36 12.39 11.48
CA PHE A 66 16.11 11.28 12.04
C PHE A 66 17.08 10.69 11.02
N ALA A 67 18.24 10.24 11.48
CA ALA A 67 19.18 9.51 10.63
C ALA A 67 18.56 8.17 10.20
N SER A 68 18.60 7.87 8.91
CA SER A 68 18.22 6.55 8.40
C SER A 68 19.17 5.49 8.95
N VAL A 69 18.61 4.35 9.37
CA VAL A 69 19.34 3.19 9.84
C VAL A 69 18.90 1.96 9.07
N GLU A 70 19.86 1.10 8.73
CA GLU A 70 19.58 -0.15 8.04
C GLU A 70 19.08 -1.20 9.04
N HIS A 71 17.93 -1.79 8.74
CA HIS A 71 17.43 -2.94 9.49
C HIS A 71 18.31 -4.17 9.18
N ARG A 72 18.67 -4.95 10.22
CA ARG A 72 19.48 -6.18 10.06
C ARG A 72 18.82 -7.25 9.20
N GLU A 73 17.49 -7.22 9.13
CA GLU A 73 16.67 -8.08 8.30
C GLU A 73 15.59 -7.23 7.64
N ARG A 74 15.04 -7.72 6.53
CA ARG A 74 14.04 -6.99 5.76
C ARG A 74 12.74 -6.87 6.56
N MET A 75 12.29 -5.64 6.79
CA MET A 75 10.96 -5.37 7.35
C MET A 75 9.90 -5.57 6.27
N LEU A 76 9.02 -6.56 6.47
CA LEU A 76 7.92 -6.85 5.56
C LEU A 76 6.66 -6.13 6.00
N SER A 77 5.78 -5.83 5.05
CA SER A 77 4.39 -5.48 5.34
C SER A 77 3.53 -6.75 5.48
N LEU A 78 2.30 -6.57 5.93
CA LEU A 78 1.27 -7.60 5.92
C LEU A 78 0.25 -7.26 4.84
N ASP A 79 -0.16 -8.27 4.08
CA ASP A 79 -1.37 -8.18 3.25
C ASP A 79 -2.62 -8.27 4.13
N ASN A 80 -3.73 -7.74 3.61
CA ASN A 80 -5.00 -7.66 4.32
C ASN A 80 -6.04 -8.64 3.76
N VAL A 81 -6.95 -9.08 4.63
CA VAL A 81 -8.15 -9.84 4.31
C VAL A 81 -9.33 -9.18 5.01
N PHE A 82 -10.45 -9.01 4.32
CA PHE A 82 -11.61 -8.27 4.80
C PHE A 82 -12.88 -9.11 4.95
N ASP A 83 -12.86 -10.36 4.48
CA ASP A 83 -13.99 -11.29 4.49
C ASP A 83 -13.53 -12.73 4.74
N ASP A 84 -14.50 -13.61 5.03
CA ASP A 84 -14.24 -15.01 5.37
C ASP A 84 -13.71 -15.77 4.14
N GLU A 85 -14.19 -15.42 2.94
CA GLU A 85 -13.75 -16.00 1.67
C GLU A 85 -12.27 -15.71 1.40
N GLY A 86 -11.81 -14.48 1.59
CA GLY A 86 -10.41 -14.09 1.45
C GLY A 86 -9.51 -14.80 2.46
N LEU A 87 -10.02 -15.04 3.68
CA LEU A 87 -9.27 -15.76 4.71
C LEU A 87 -9.11 -17.23 4.33
N ALA A 88 -10.19 -17.85 3.84
CA ALA A 88 -10.16 -19.23 3.34
C ALA A 88 -9.19 -19.37 2.16
N ALA A 89 -9.21 -18.44 1.20
CA ALA A 89 -8.29 -18.43 0.06
C ALA A 89 -6.81 -18.32 0.48
N TRP A 90 -6.51 -17.48 1.49
CA TRP A 90 -5.17 -17.40 2.07
C TRP A 90 -4.75 -18.73 2.71
N ALA A 91 -5.64 -19.37 3.48
CA ALA A 91 -5.37 -20.65 4.13
C ALA A 91 -5.15 -21.79 3.11
N GLU A 92 -5.93 -21.83 2.03
CA GLU A 92 -5.75 -22.79 0.94
C GLU A 92 -4.41 -22.63 0.22
N ARG A 93 -3.93 -21.40 0.04
CA ARG A 93 -2.63 -21.13 -0.56
C ARG A 93 -1.51 -21.68 0.32
N LEU A 94 -1.57 -21.44 1.63
CA LEU A 94 -0.59 -21.94 2.59
C LEU A 94 -0.54 -23.48 2.63
N ALA A 95 -1.67 -24.16 2.46
CA ALA A 95 -1.73 -25.62 2.47
C ALA A 95 -1.21 -26.30 1.19
N LYS A 96 -1.03 -25.54 0.09
CA LYS A 96 -0.49 -26.04 -1.19
C LYS A 96 1.03 -25.92 -1.29
N GLU A 97 1.65 -25.15 -0.39
CA GLU A 97 3.11 -25.01 -0.26
C GLU A 97 3.69 -26.07 0.70
#